data_AF-A0A0F3R9X7-F1
#
_entry.id   AF-A0A0F3R9X7-F1
#
_cell.length_a   1.000
_cell.length_b   1.000
_cell.length_c   1.000
_cell.angle_alpha   90.00
_cell.angle_beta   90.00
_cell.angle_gamma   90.00
#
_symmetry.space_group_name_H-M   'P 1'
#
loop_
_entity.id
_entity.type
_entity.pdbx_description
1 polymer ?
#
loop_
_entity_poly.entity_id
_entity_poly.type
_entity_poly.pdbx_seq_one_letter_code
_entity_poly.pdbx_strand_id
1 'polypeptide(L)'
;MGLIIDTSIIIALERGKVSTKQWSHYDQAYISPIVLTELLIGVDRVNNENKRIKCLAFIEYVKSLFTILPFGIEKVYTYARIFMIYTHNV
;
A
#
# COMPACT_ATOMS: atom_id res chain seq x y z
N MET A 1 15.55 4.99 -10.48
CA MET A 1 14.55 5.74 -9.68
C MET A 1 13.66 4.76 -8.93
N GLY A 2 13.15 5.12 -7.74
CA GLY A 2 12.25 4.27 -6.95
C GLY A 2 10.77 4.47 -7.28
N LEU A 3 9.95 3.47 -6.99
CA LEU A 3 8.50 3.46 -7.18
C LEU A 3 7.78 3.23 -5.85
N ILE A 4 6.82 4.10 -5.48
CA ILE A 4 5.95 3.87 -4.31
C ILE A 4 4.58 3.41 -4.83
N ILE A 5 4.09 2.29 -4.30
CA ILE A 5 2.84 1.67 -4.71
C ILE A 5 1.71 2.02 -3.75
N ASP A 6 0.59 2.48 -4.30
CA ASP A 6 -0.64 2.77 -3.57
C ASP A 6 -1.49 1.49 -3.31
N THR A 7 -2.34 1.52 -2.29
CA THR A 7 -3.24 0.42 -1.92
C THR A 7 -4.12 -0.06 -3.07
N SER A 8 -4.63 0.86 -3.90
CA SER A 8 -5.49 0.51 -5.03
C SER A 8 -4.77 -0.37 -6.06
N ILE A 9 -3.47 -0.13 -6.27
CA ILE A 9 -2.63 -0.91 -7.17
C ILE A 9 -2.32 -2.28 -6.58
N ILE A 10 -2.11 -2.37 -5.25
CA ILE A 10 -1.97 -3.65 -4.55
C ILE A 10 -3.25 -4.50 -4.68
N ILE A 11 -4.42 -3.89 -4.53
CA ILE A 11 -5.71 -4.57 -4.74
C ILE A 11 -5.88 -5.00 -6.21
N ALA A 12 -5.44 -4.17 -7.16
CA ALA A 12 -5.45 -4.54 -8.57
C ALA A 12 -4.51 -5.72 -8.85
N LEU A 13 -3.37 -5.80 -8.16
CA LEU A 13 -2.41 -6.91 -8.25
C LEU A 13 -3.03 -8.21 -7.70
N GLU A 14 -3.70 -8.15 -6.54
CA GLU A 14 -4.45 -9.30 -5.98
C GLU A 14 -5.47 -9.86 -6.97
N ARG A 15 -6.14 -8.96 -7.69
CA ARG A 15 -7.17 -9.28 -8.69
C ARG A 15 -6.60 -9.66 -10.05
N GLY A 16 -5.28 -9.73 -10.21
CA GLY A 16 -4.62 -10.05 -11.47
C GLY A 16 -4.80 -8.99 -12.57
N LYS A 17 -5.20 -7.76 -12.23
CA LYS A 17 -5.41 -6.67 -13.19
C LYS A 17 -4.11 -5.96 -13.57
N VAL A 18 -3.09 -6.05 -12.73
CA VAL A 18 -1.75 -5.52 -12.96
C VAL A 18 -0.70 -6.59 -12.63
N SER A 19 0.52 -6.40 -13.15
CA SER A 19 1.63 -7.32 -12.91
C SER A 19 2.88 -6.53 -12.55
N THR A 20 3.69 -7.09 -11.64
CA THR A 20 4.96 -6.49 -11.22
C THR A 20 5.97 -6.32 -12.35
N LYS A 21 5.80 -7.06 -13.46
CA LYS A 21 6.61 -6.89 -14.69
C LYS A 21 6.59 -5.47 -15.23
N GLN A 22 5.50 -4.74 -15.02
CA GLN A 22 5.37 -3.34 -15.46
C GLN A 22 6.34 -2.40 -14.72
N TRP A 23 6.91 -2.82 -13.60
CA TRP A 23 7.78 -2.01 -12.75
C TRP A 23 9.26 -2.37 -12.86
N SER A 24 9.63 -3.24 -13.80
CA SER A 24 10.99 -3.74 -13.98
C SER A 24 12.03 -2.66 -14.31
N HIS A 25 11.59 -1.48 -14.76
CA HIS A 25 12.44 -0.34 -15.07
C HIS A 25 12.72 0.57 -13.86
N TYR A 26 12.09 0.29 -12.71
CA TYR A 26 12.42 0.94 -11.45
C TYR A 26 13.45 0.11 -10.70
N ASP A 27 14.33 0.78 -9.96
CA ASP A 27 15.38 0.10 -9.19
C ASP A 27 14.77 -0.72 -8.06
N GLN A 28 13.71 -0.19 -7.44
CA GLN A 28 13.04 -0.79 -6.31
C GLN A 28 11.61 -0.26 -6.16
N ALA A 29 10.72 -1.15 -5.72
CA ALA A 29 9.34 -0.83 -5.39
C ALA A 29 9.13 -0.84 -3.88
N TYR A 30 8.37 0.15 -3.40
CA TYR A 30 8.15 0.42 -1.99
C TYR A 30 6.67 0.55 -1.68
N ILE A 31 6.32 0.31 -0.41
CA ILE A 31 5.00 0.65 0.14
C ILE A 31 5.16 1.48 1.41
N SER A 32 4.15 2.31 1.68
CA SER A 32 4.00 2.98 2.97
C SER A 32 3.41 2.02 4.01
N PRO A 33 3.75 2.15 5.31
CA PRO A 33 3.05 1.47 6.39
C PRO A 33 1.54 1.77 6.38
N ILE A 34 1.13 2.94 5.87
CA ILE A 34 -0.29 3.30 5.71
C ILE A 34 -1.01 2.37 4.74
N VAL A 35 -0.36 1.97 3.64
CA VAL A 35 -0.90 0.98 2.70
C VAL A 35 -1.14 -0.36 3.40
N LEU A 36 -0.21 -0.80 4.24
CA LEU A 36 -0.36 -2.02 5.02
C LEU A 36 -1.54 -1.92 6.01
N THR A 37 -1.69 -0.78 6.68
CA THR A 37 -2.83 -0.49 7.56
C THR A 37 -4.15 -0.59 6.82
N GLU A 38 -4.27 0.04 5.64
CA GLU A 38 -5.49 -0.01 4.83
C GLU A 38 -5.84 -1.43 4.38
N LEU A 39 -4.84 -2.22 3.97
CA LEU A 39 -5.03 -3.62 3.60
C LEU A 39 -5.52 -4.45 4.80
N LEU A 40 -4.92 -4.30 5.99
CA LEU A 40 -5.31 -5.00 7.22
C LEU A 40 -6.74 -4.62 7.65
N ILE A 41 -7.10 -3.33 7.60
CA ILE A 41 -8.48 -2.89 7.82
C ILE A 41 -9.44 -3.57 6.81
N GLY A 42 -9.00 -3.71 5.56
CA GLY A 42 -9.73 -4.45 4.53
C GLY A 42 -9.96 -5.92 4.90
N VAL A 43 -8.95 -6.58 5.48
CA VAL A 43 -9.03 -7.96 5.97
C VAL A 43 -10.04 -8.09 7.11
N ASP A 44 -10.01 -7.19 8.09
CA ASP A 44 -10.91 -7.24 9.25
C ASP A 44 -12.39 -7.06 8.87
N ARG A 45 -12.65 -6.39 7.74
CA ARG A 45 -14.01 -6.23 7.18
C ARG A 45 -14.53 -7.47 6.45
N VAL A 46 -13.71 -8.50 6.26
CA VAL A 46 -14.11 -9.73 5.55
C VAL A 46 -14.87 -10.66 6.50
N ASN A 47 -16.16 -10.85 6.23
CA ASN A 47 -17.04 -11.72 7.03
C ASN A 47 -16.85 -13.23 6.80
N ASN A 48 -16.08 -13.63 5.78
CA ASN A 48 -15.85 -15.04 5.44
C ASN A 48 -14.43 -15.46 5.82
N GLU A 49 -14.30 -16.43 6.72
CA GLU A 49 -13.01 -16.88 7.27
C GLU A 49 -12.02 -17.34 6.19
N ASN A 50 -12.48 -18.15 5.23
CA ASN A 50 -11.63 -18.64 4.15
C ASN A 50 -11.10 -17.50 3.28
N LYS A 51 -11.91 -16.46 3.06
CA LYS A 51 -11.48 -15.27 2.35
C LYS A 51 -10.50 -14.43 3.18
N ARG A 52 -10.73 -14.31 4.49
CA ARG A 52 -9.83 -13.62 5.41
C ARG A 52 -8.43 -14.23 5.41
N ILE A 53 -8.33 -15.56 5.48
CA ILE A 53 -7.07 -16.31 5.39
C ILE A 53 -6.33 -16.00 4.08
N LYS A 54 -7.05 -15.98 2.94
CA LYS A 54 -6.46 -15.65 1.63
C LYS A 54 -5.91 -14.23 1.60
N CYS A 55 -6.64 -13.25 2.15
CA CYS A 55 -6.17 -11.87 2.17
C CYS A 55 -4.95 -11.68 3.10
N LEU A 56 -4.90 -12.38 4.25
CA LEU A 56 -3.71 -12.39 5.11
C LEU A 56 -2.49 -12.99 4.41
N ALA A 57 -2.66 -14.12 3.73
CA ALA A 57 -1.60 -14.71 2.92
C ALA A 57 -1.12 -13.77 1.80
N PHE A 58 -2.05 -13.04 1.18
CA PHE A 58 -1.72 -12.03 0.17
C PHE A 58 -0.93 -10.85 0.77
N ILE A 59 -1.24 -10.41 2.00
CA ILE A 59 -0.46 -9.38 2.69
C ILE A 59 0.99 -9.83 2.94
N GLU A 60 1.21 -11.09 3.36
CA GLU A 60 2.57 -11.60 3.51
C GLU A 60 3.32 -11.67 2.18
N TYR A 61 2.63 -12.00 1.09
CA TYR A 61 3.20 -11.88 -0.26
C TYR A 61 3.55 -10.44 -0.64
N VAL A 62 2.68 -9.47 -0.32
CA VAL A 62 2.98 -8.04 -0.53
C VAL A 62 4.24 -7.62 0.25
N LYS A 63 4.38 -8.03 1.51
CA LYS A 63 5.56 -7.73 2.34
C LYS A 63 6.85 -8.36 1.80
N SER A 64 6.77 -9.48 1.08
CA SER A 64 7.94 -10.10 0.46
C SER A 64 8.32 -9.45 -0.88
N LEU A 65 7.37 -8.82 -1.57
CA LEU A 65 7.61 -8.12 -2.83
C LEU A 65 8.16 -6.71 -2.65
N PHE A 66 7.74 -5.99 -1.61
CA PHE A 66 8.02 -4.55 -1.47
C PHE A 66 8.78 -4.23 -0.21
N THR A 67 9.64 -3.22 -0.31
CA THR A 67 10.28 -2.63 0.87
C THR A 67 9.35 -1.63 1.53
N ILE A 68 9.15 -1.75 2.84
CA ILE A 68 8.32 -0.83 3.61
C ILE A 68 9.15 0.38 3.99
N LEU A 69 8.73 1.57 3.56
CA LEU A 69 9.40 2.82 3.90
C LEU A 69 8.98 3.29 5.30
N PRO A 70 9.92 3.56 6.23
CA PRO A 70 9.55 4.06 7.55
C PRO A 70 8.77 5.38 7.48
N PHE A 71 7.63 5.43 8.17
CA PHE A 71 6.83 6.65 8.31
C PHE A 71 7.06 7.26 9.70
N GLY A 72 8.04 8.16 9.78
CA GLY A 72 8.44 8.85 11.01
C GLY A 72 8.02 10.32 11.08
N ILE A 73 8.42 11.01 12.15
CA ILE A 73 8.04 12.39 12.49
C ILE A 73 8.19 13.37 11.31
N GLU A 74 9.30 13.31 10.58
CA GLU A 74 9.53 14.19 9.42
C GLU A 74 8.44 14.06 8.34
N LYS A 75 7.98 12.84 8.09
CA LYS A 75 6.97 12.54 7.07
C LYS A 75 5.58 13.00 7.55
N VAL A 76 5.34 12.99 8.87
CA VAL A 76 4.12 13.55 9.49
C VAL A 76 3.99 15.04 9.20
N TYR A 77 5.06 15.83 9.38
CA TYR A 77 5.01 17.28 9.07
C TYR A 77 4.70 17.56 7.61
N THR A 78 5.30 16.77 6.70
CA THR A 78 5.03 16.88 5.26
C THR A 78 3.58 16.54 4.95
N TYR A 79 3.06 15.44 5.51
CA TYR A 79 1.68 15.01 5.32
C TYR A 79 0.68 16.05 5.85
N ALA A 80 0.92 16.60 7.04
CA ALA A 80 0.09 17.65 7.61
C ALA A 80 0.03 18.90 6.71
N ARG A 81 1.17 19.30 6.12
CA ARG A 81 1.21 20.44 5.19
C ARG A 81 0.41 20.16 3.92
N ILE A 82 0.54 18.97 3.33
CA ILE A 82 -0.24 18.56 2.16
C ILE A 82 -1.74 18.59 2.48
N PHE A 83 -2.12 18.04 3.64
CA PHE A 83 -3.52 18.01 4.07
C PHE A 83 -4.11 19.41 4.19
N MET A 84 -3.38 20.34 4.82
CA MET A 84 -3.83 21.73 4.96
C MET A 84 -3.97 22.44 3.61
N ILE A 85 -3.03 22.22 2.69
CA ILE A 85 -3.13 22.78 1.33
C ILE A 85 -4.39 22.25 0.64
N TYR A 86 -4.66 20.95 0.76
CA TYR A 86 -5.83 20.35 0.11
C TYR A 86 -7.15 20.87 0.69
N THR A 87 -7.27 21.00 2.02
CA THR A 87 -8.52 21.45 2.67
C THR A 87 -8.81 22.94 2.53
N HIS A 88 -7.82 23.77 2.19
CA HIS A 88 -8.01 25.21 1.99
C HIS A 88 -8.29 25.60 0.53
N ASN A 89 -8.12 24.67 -0.41
CA ASN A 89 -8.37 24.88 -1.85
C ASN A 89 -9.62 24.14 -2.35
N VAL A 90 -10.46 23.62 -1.45
CA VAL A 90 -11.73 22.95 -1.73
C VAL A 90 -12.87 23.69 -1.06
#